data_AF-A0A6I4ZRT0-F1
#
_entry.id   AF-A0A6I4ZRT0-F1
#
_cell.length_a   1.000
_cell.length_b   1.000
_cell.length_c   1.000
_cell.angle_alpha   90.00
_cell.angle_beta   90.00
_cell.angle_gamma   90.00
#
_symmetry.space_group_name_H-M   'P 1'
#
loop_
_entity.id
_entity.type
_entity.pdbx_description
1 polymer ?
#
loop_
_entity_poly.entity_id
_entity_poly.type
_entity_poly.pdbx_seq_one_letter_code
_entity_poly.pdbx_strand_id
1 'polypeptide(L)'
;MPENERIPAPLIVEALKEAFRSQRTAPPRDGEPLGWVLSVPDTHQRSVIAELEGDGELRLLTCSTEDEANAIAAGLYIGGAEVALMIQHAGLYASVNTLRGVG
;
A
#
# COMPACT_ATOMS: atom_id res chain seq x y z
N MET A 1 12.58 18.98 -13.82
CA MET A 1 11.11 19.07 -13.77
C MET A 1 10.74 20.13 -12.74
N PRO A 2 9.72 20.97 -12.97
CA PRO A 2 9.31 21.95 -11.98
C PRO A 2 8.81 21.24 -10.71
N GLU A 3 9.18 21.75 -9.53
CA GLU A 3 8.92 21.14 -8.21
C GLU A 3 7.43 21.14 -7.79
N ASN A 4 6.54 21.69 -8.63
CA ASN A 4 5.16 22.02 -8.29
C ASN A 4 4.10 20.95 -8.64
N GLU A 5 4.50 19.75 -9.06
CA GLU A 5 3.57 18.70 -9.53
C GLU A 5 3.74 17.39 -8.74
N ARG A 6 3.96 17.48 -7.42
CA ARG A 6 3.92 16.31 -6.52
C ARG A 6 2.55 16.22 -5.87
N ILE A 7 1.90 15.07 -6.03
CA ILE A 7 0.65 14.77 -5.31
C ILE A 7 0.95 14.80 -3.80
N PRO A 8 0.18 15.55 -2.99
CA PRO A 8 0.31 15.54 -1.55
C PRO A 8 0.19 14.14 -0.94
N ALA A 9 1.10 13.80 -0.04
CA ALA A 9 1.12 12.51 0.65
C ALA A 9 -0.22 12.13 1.31
N PRO A 10 -0.92 13.05 2.00
CA PRO A 10 -2.23 12.75 2.58
C PRO A 10 -3.27 12.31 1.55
N LEU A 11 -3.25 12.88 0.34
CA LEU A 11 -4.17 12.47 -0.73
C LEU A 11 -3.87 11.05 -1.23
N ILE A 12 -2.58 10.66 -1.25
CA ILE A 12 -2.19 9.30 -1.61
C ILE A 12 -2.65 8.31 -0.54
N VAL A 13 -2.48 8.63 0.74
CA VAL A 13 -2.94 7.79 1.86
C VAL A 13 -4.45 7.64 1.87
N GLU A 14 -5.20 8.74 1.68
CA GLU A 14 -6.66 8.66 1.59
C GLU A 14 -7.13 7.87 0.36
N ALA A 15 -6.44 7.98 -0.79
CA ALA A 15 -6.74 7.15 -1.95
C ALA A 15 -6.51 5.66 -1.68
N LEU A 16 -5.46 5.30 -0.92
CA LEU A 16 -5.22 3.91 -0.50
C LEU A 16 -6.33 3.41 0.43
N LYS A 17 -6.75 4.22 1.40
CA LYS A 17 -7.86 3.86 2.29
C LYS A 17 -9.16 3.65 1.52
N GLU A 18 -9.49 4.56 0.61
CA GLU A 18 -10.69 4.44 -0.21
C GLU A 18 -10.65 3.19 -1.09
N ALA A 19 -9.49 2.89 -1.68
CA ALA A 19 -9.28 1.66 -2.42
C ALA A 19 -9.56 0.43 -1.55
N PHE A 20 -9.00 0.33 -0.35
CA PHE A 20 -9.28 -0.80 0.55
C PHE A 20 -10.75 -0.87 0.98
N ARG A 21 -11.38 0.25 1.32
CA ARG A 21 -12.80 0.30 1.67
C ARG A 21 -13.68 -0.21 0.52
N SER A 22 -13.36 0.16 -0.72
CA SER A 22 -14.13 -0.24 -1.91
C SER A 22 -14.04 -1.74 -2.22
N GLN A 23 -12.96 -2.41 -1.80
CA GLN A 23 -12.74 -3.83 -2.06
C GLN A 23 -13.35 -4.75 -0.99
N ARG A 24 -13.66 -4.20 0.18
CA ARG A 24 -14.19 -4.96 1.31
C ARG A 24 -15.70 -5.10 1.25
N THR A 25 -16.19 -6.29 1.57
CA THR A 25 -17.63 -6.57 1.75
C THR A 25 -18.10 -6.38 3.19
N ALA A 26 -17.16 -6.22 4.14
CA ALA A 26 -17.43 -6.01 5.55
C ALA A 26 -16.34 -5.12 6.20
N PRO A 27 -16.68 -4.33 7.24
CA PRO A 27 -15.71 -3.51 7.95
C PRO A 27 -14.61 -4.36 8.62
N PRO A 28 -13.41 -3.79 8.89
CA PRO A 28 -12.37 -4.44 9.67
C PRO A 28 -12.89 -4.86 11.05
N ARG A 29 -12.42 -6.00 11.55
CA ARG A 29 -12.68 -6.39 12.95
C ARG A 29 -11.93 -5.48 13.90
N ASP A 30 -12.37 -5.44 15.16
CA ASP A 30 -11.68 -4.68 16.20
C ASP A 30 -10.19 -5.11 16.28
N GLY A 31 -9.30 -4.13 16.09
CA GLY A 31 -7.85 -4.34 16.09
C GLY A 31 -7.24 -4.78 14.75
N GLU A 32 -8.05 -5.09 13.73
CA GLU A 32 -7.59 -5.37 12.37
C GLU A 32 -7.35 -4.06 11.61
N PRO A 33 -6.24 -3.91 10.87
CA PRO A 33 -6.05 -2.76 10.02
C PRO A 33 -7.00 -2.79 8.82
N LEU A 34 -7.26 -1.62 8.25
CA LEU A 34 -8.00 -1.50 7.00
C LEU A 34 -7.27 -2.21 5.84
N GLY A 35 -5.94 -2.14 5.82
CA GLY A 35 -5.09 -2.86 4.88
C GLY A 35 -3.60 -2.69 5.17
N TRP A 36 -2.79 -3.51 4.50
CA TRP A 36 -1.33 -3.49 4.56
C TRP A 36 -0.76 -2.75 3.35
N VAL A 37 0.22 -1.89 3.59
CA VAL A 37 1.00 -1.23 2.53
C VAL A 37 2.43 -1.70 2.66
N LEU A 38 2.94 -2.41 1.65
CA LEU A 38 4.35 -2.79 1.61
C LEU A 38 5.10 -1.84 0.69
N SER A 39 6.26 -1.41 1.12
CA SER A 39 7.09 -0.46 0.37
C SER A 39 8.54 -0.90 0.36
N VAL A 40 9.19 -0.73 -0.78
CA VAL A 40 10.66 -0.68 -0.86
C VAL A 40 11.04 0.81 -0.86
N PRO A 41 11.60 1.34 0.24
CA PRO A 41 11.76 2.79 0.39
C PRO A 41 12.66 3.41 -0.68
N ASP A 42 12.20 4.51 -1.27
CA ASP A 42 12.99 5.37 -2.15
C ASP A 42 12.78 6.85 -1.79
N THR A 43 13.72 7.70 -2.20
CA THR A 43 13.72 9.15 -1.96
C THR A 43 12.42 9.82 -2.40
N HIS A 44 11.79 9.35 -3.48
CA HIS A 44 10.53 9.91 -3.98
C HIS A 44 9.31 9.57 -3.11
N GLN A 45 9.38 8.51 -2.30
CA GLN A 45 8.26 8.04 -1.48
C GLN A 45 8.31 8.54 -0.03
N ARG A 46 9.40 9.24 0.37
CA ARG A 46 9.65 9.64 1.77
C ARG A 46 8.46 10.32 2.45
N SER A 47 7.77 11.22 1.76
CA SER A 47 6.60 11.92 2.33
C SER A 47 5.40 11.00 2.52
N VAL A 48 5.19 10.04 1.62
CA VAL A 48 4.10 9.06 1.70
C VAL A 48 4.38 8.05 2.81
N ILE A 49 5.63 7.60 2.90
CA ILE A 49 6.09 6.71 3.99
C ILE A 49 5.88 7.38 5.34
N ALA A 50 6.31 8.64 5.50
CA ALA A 50 6.11 9.37 6.75
C ALA A 50 4.63 9.56 7.12
N GLU A 51 3.76 9.80 6.13
CA GLU A 51 2.32 9.87 6.35
C GLU A 51 1.74 8.52 6.78
N LEU A 52 2.16 7.42 6.12
CA LEU A 52 1.73 6.06 6.44
C LEU A 52 2.22 5.59 7.82
N GLU A 53 3.41 6.01 8.26
CA GLU A 53 3.92 5.73 9.61
C GLU A 53 3.05 6.37 10.71
N GLY A 54 2.43 7.52 10.41
CA GLY A 54 1.51 8.21 11.31
C GLY A 54 0.06 7.71 11.25
N ASP A 55 -0.27 6.84 10.30
CA ASP A 55 -1.64 6.39 10.07
C ASP A 55 -2.05 5.23 10.99
N GLY A 56 -3.17 5.37 11.69
CA GLY A 56 -3.68 4.34 12.61
C GLY A 56 -4.50 3.24 11.93
N GLU A 57 -5.06 3.50 10.75
CA GLU A 57 -5.96 2.59 10.03
C GLU A 57 -5.17 1.61 9.14
N LEU A 58 -4.09 2.07 8.51
CA LEU A 58 -3.23 1.26 7.66
C LEU A 58 -2.07 0.65 8.45
N ARG A 59 -1.45 -0.39 7.89
CA ARG A 59 -0.19 -0.94 8.41
C ARG A 59 0.88 -0.88 7.34
N LEU A 60 1.90 -0.07 7.59
CA LEU A 60 3.08 0.01 6.74
C LEU A 60 4.08 -1.10 7.11
N LEU A 61 4.57 -1.81 6.10
CA LEU A 61 5.73 -2.68 6.21
C LEU A 61 6.77 -2.25 5.16
N THR A 62 7.96 -1.91 5.61
CA THR A 62 9.08 -1.62 4.71
C THR A 62 9.87 -2.90 4.44
N CYS A 63 10.20 -3.12 3.17
CA CYS A 63 10.95 -4.27 2.69
C CYS A 63 12.29 -3.81 2.11
N SER A 64 13.28 -4.69 2.15
CA SER A 64 14.63 -4.42 1.64
C SER A 64 14.72 -4.59 0.13
N THR A 65 13.85 -5.42 -0.45
CA THR A 65 13.82 -5.75 -1.89
C THR A 65 12.39 -5.92 -2.39
N GLU A 66 12.21 -5.78 -3.70
CA GLU A 66 10.92 -6.03 -4.35
C GLU A 66 10.49 -7.50 -4.24
N ASP A 67 11.44 -8.44 -4.29
CA ASP A 67 11.16 -9.87 -4.13
C ASP A 67 10.60 -10.19 -2.74
N GLU A 68 11.17 -9.59 -1.69
CA GLU A 68 10.67 -9.69 -0.33
C GLU A 68 9.26 -9.09 -0.22
N ALA A 69 9.05 -7.89 -0.76
CA ALA A 69 7.75 -7.24 -0.74
C ALA A 69 6.69 -8.10 -1.44
N ASN A 70 7.00 -8.65 -2.61
CA ASN A 70 6.11 -9.54 -3.35
C ASN A 70 5.77 -10.83 -2.58
N ALA A 71 6.78 -11.46 -1.96
CA ALA A 71 6.57 -12.68 -1.20
C ALA A 71 5.66 -12.46 0.02
N ILE A 72 5.88 -11.39 0.77
CA ILE A 72 5.06 -11.06 1.95
C ILE A 72 3.65 -10.66 1.51
N ALA A 73 3.51 -9.85 0.46
CA ALA A 73 2.21 -9.46 -0.07
C ALA A 73 1.39 -10.66 -0.53
N ALA A 74 2.02 -11.64 -1.21
CA ALA A 74 1.37 -12.89 -1.60
C ALA A 74 0.88 -13.66 -0.37
N GLY A 75 1.70 -13.78 0.68
CA GLY A 75 1.31 -14.45 1.93
C GLY A 75 0.14 -13.77 2.63
N LEU A 76 0.17 -12.44 2.76
CA LEU A 76 -0.91 -11.65 3.33
C LEU A 76 -2.21 -11.78 2.52
N TYR A 77 -2.11 -11.70 1.19
CA TYR A 77 -3.26 -11.85 0.30
C TYR A 77 -3.89 -13.24 0.39
N ILE A 78 -3.08 -14.30 0.36
CA ILE A 78 -3.54 -15.69 0.54
C ILE A 78 -4.18 -15.87 1.92
N GLY A 79 -3.66 -15.17 2.94
CA GLY A 79 -4.23 -15.11 4.28
C GLY A 79 -5.53 -14.30 4.40
N GLY A 80 -6.00 -13.70 3.31
CA GLY A 80 -7.24 -12.92 3.26
C GLY A 80 -7.11 -11.46 3.69
N ALA A 81 -5.89 -10.94 3.84
CA ALA A 81 -5.67 -9.53 4.14
C ALA A 81 -5.72 -8.67 2.86
N GLU A 82 -6.21 -7.44 3.01
CA GLU A 82 -6.11 -6.41 1.98
C GLU A 82 -4.67 -5.87 1.93
N VAL A 83 -4.08 -5.80 0.73
CA VAL A 83 -2.66 -5.46 0.55
C VAL A 83 -2.46 -4.53 -0.65
N ALA A 84 -1.60 -3.53 -0.49
CA ALA A 84 -1.06 -2.70 -1.57
C ALA A 84 0.47 -2.77 -1.59
N LEU A 85 1.04 -2.86 -2.80
CA LEU A 85 2.49 -2.78 -3.03
C LEU A 85 2.86 -1.40 -3.60
N MET A 86 3.78 -0.72 -2.93
CA MET A 86 4.36 0.56 -3.32
C MET A 86 5.86 0.37 -3.63
N ILE A 87 6.18 -0.07 -4.86
CA ILE A 87 7.55 -0.37 -5.31
C ILE A 87 7.91 0.42 -6.59
N GLN A 88 9.21 0.66 -6.82
CA GLN A 88 9.72 1.62 -7.82
C GLN A 88 9.85 1.11 -9.26
N HIS A 89 9.53 -0.15 -9.56
CA HIS A 89 9.81 -0.67 -10.90
C HIS A 89 9.13 0.23 -11.96
N ALA A 90 9.91 0.70 -12.95
CA ALA A 90 9.67 1.83 -13.86
C ALA A 90 8.29 1.88 -14.57
N GLY A 91 7.20 2.02 -13.82
CA GLY A 91 5.82 2.03 -14.32
C GLY A 91 4.76 1.33 -13.47
N LEU A 92 4.94 1.11 -12.15
CA LEU A 92 3.86 0.57 -11.31
C LEU A 92 3.61 1.40 -10.04
N TYR A 93 3.18 2.64 -10.23
CA TYR A 93 2.53 3.40 -9.17
C TYR A 93 1.15 2.77 -8.93
N ALA A 94 0.93 2.26 -7.70
CA ALA A 94 -0.28 1.60 -7.23
C ALA A 94 -0.61 0.25 -7.90
N SER A 95 0.04 -0.83 -7.44
CA SER A 95 -0.58 -2.17 -7.49
C SER A 95 -1.75 -2.23 -6.50
N VAL A 96 -2.82 -1.50 -6.82
CA VAL A 96 -4.12 -1.60 -6.13
C VAL A 96 -5.00 -2.67 -6.79
N ASN A 97 -4.55 -3.29 -7.89
CA ASN A 97 -5.19 -4.47 -8.47
C ASN A 97 -4.14 -5.35 -9.15
N THR A 98 -4.00 -6.61 -8.72
CA THR A 98 -4.00 -7.85 -9.54
C THR A 98 -3.62 -9.06 -8.68
N LEU A 99 -4.50 -9.50 -7.78
CA LEU A 99 -4.57 -10.93 -7.41
C LEU A 99 -6.01 -11.48 -7.44
N ARG A 100 -6.98 -10.77 -8.04
CA ARG A 100 -8.26 -11.38 -8.48
C ARG A 100 -8.12 -12.28 -9.72
N GLY A 101 -6.94 -12.90 -9.90
CA GLY A 101 -6.60 -13.75 -11.05
C GLY A 101 -5.98 -15.10 -10.66
N VAL A 102 -6.14 -15.55 -9.42
CA VAL A 102 -5.90 -16.96 -9.05
C VAL A 102 -7.23 -17.55 -8.59
N GLY A 103 -8.06 -17.84 -9.58
CA GLY A 103 -9.26 -18.65 -9.55
C GLY A 103 -9.38 -19.33 -10.89
#